data_AF-A0A658NPS0-F1
#
_entry.id   AF-A0A658NPS0-F1
#
_cell.length_a   1.000
_cell.length_b   1.000
_cell.length_c   1.000
_cell.angle_alpha   90.00
_cell.angle_beta   90.00
_cell.angle_gamma   90.00
#
_symmetry.space_group_name_H-M   'P 1'
#
loop_
_entity.id
_entity.type
_entity.pdbx_description
1 polymer ?
#
loop_
_entity_poly.entity_id
_entity_poly.type
_entity_poly.pdbx_seq_one_letter_code
_entity_poly.pdbx_strand_id
1 'polypeptide(L)'
;VWEVLEEVIKDRPVLLNRAPTLHRLGIQAFEPILVEGSAIQLHPLVTTAFNADFDGDQMAVHVPLSEKAVVEARELMLASKNLLKP
;
A
#
# COMPACT_ATOMS: atom_id res chain seq x y z
N VAL A 1 -11.37 -4.62 -20.58
CA VAL A 1 -10.19 -3.99 -19.94
C VAL A 1 -10.19 -4.25 -18.44
N TRP A 2 -11.29 -3.95 -17.73
CA TRP A 2 -11.41 -4.19 -16.28
C TRP A 2 -11.14 -5.64 -15.85
N GLU A 3 -11.69 -6.63 -16.56
CA GLU A 3 -11.42 -8.06 -16.27
C GLU A 3 -9.92 -8.42 -16.34
N VAL A 4 -9.22 -7.89 -17.35
CA VAL A 4 -7.77 -8.10 -17.51
C VAL A 4 -7.00 -7.40 -16.39
N LEU A 5 -7.43 -6.20 -15.99
CA LEU A 5 -6.80 -5.48 -14.88
C LEU A 5 -6.96 -6.26 -13.57
N GLU A 6 -8.16 -6.79 -13.29
CA GLU A 6 -8.41 -7.64 -12.12
C GLU A 6 -7.54 -8.90 -12.10
N GLU A 7 -7.27 -9.51 -13.26
CA GLU A 7 -6.37 -10.64 -13.36
C GLU A 7 -4.92 -10.25 -13.06
N VAL A 8 -4.45 -9.15 -13.64
CA VAL A 8 -3.05 -8.69 -13.54
C VAL A 8 -2.66 -8.26 -12.13
N ILE A 9 -3.60 -7.73 -11.34
CA ILE A 9 -3.30 -7.19 -10.00
C ILE A 9 -3.27 -8.24 -8.88
N LYS A 10 -3.82 -9.45 -9.09
CA LYS A 10 -3.92 -10.50 -8.05
C LYS A 10 -2.59 -10.82 -7.38
N ASP A 11 -1.53 -10.85 -8.17
CA ASP A 11 -0.20 -11.21 -7.72
C ASP A 11 0.77 -10.01 -7.65
N ARG A 12 0.26 -8.78 -7.71
CA ARG A 12 1.08 -7.56 -7.71
C ARG A 12 0.69 -6.57 -6.61
N PRO A 13 1.45 -6.51 -5.50
CA PRO A 13 1.21 -5.52 -4.47
C PRO A 13 1.59 -4.13 -4.97
N VAL A 14 1.02 -3.12 -4.32
CA VAL A 14 1.38 -1.71 -4.49
C VAL A 14 1.92 -1.16 -3.18
N LEU A 15 2.76 -0.13 -3.24
CA LEU A 15 3.26 0.57 -2.06
C LEU A 15 2.44 1.84 -1.84
N LEU A 16 1.92 2.03 -0.63
CA LEU A 16 1.33 3.29 -0.19
C LEU A 16 2.32 4.07 0.65
N ASN A 17 2.39 5.37 0.44
CA ASN A 17 3.22 6.31 1.19
C ASN A 17 2.43 7.56 1.57
N ARG A 18 2.54 7.99 2.84
CA ARG A 18 2.06 9.31 3.29
C ARG A 18 3.25 10.18 3.68
N ALA A 19 3.32 11.39 3.12
CA ALA A 19 4.35 12.35 3.46
C ALA A 19 3.96 13.19 4.70
N PRO A 20 4.91 13.56 5.58
CA PRO A 20 6.33 13.18 5.57
C PRO A 20 6.56 11.75 6.10
N THR A 21 7.48 11.01 5.48
CA THR A 21 7.86 9.66 5.92
C THR A 21 8.82 9.73 7.12
N LEU A 22 8.30 9.58 8.33
CA LEU A 22 9.09 9.71 9.57
C LEU A 22 9.87 8.44 9.94
N HIS A 23 9.39 7.27 9.50
CA HIS A 23 9.99 5.97 9.79
C HIS A 23 9.57 4.94 8.73
N ARG A 24 10.19 3.75 8.76
CA ARG A 24 9.97 2.69 7.74
C ARG A 24 8.50 2.36 7.48
N LEU A 25 7.65 2.37 8.51
CA LEU A 25 6.22 2.04 8.37
C LEU A 25 5.39 3.15 7.70
N GLY A 26 6.00 4.29 7.36
CA GLY A 26 5.36 5.32 6.54
C GLY A 26 5.30 4.95 5.06
N ILE A 27 5.89 3.81 4.67
CA ILE A 27 5.69 3.15 3.38
C ILE A 27 5.37 1.67 3.65
N GLN A 28 4.24 1.17 3.16
CA GLN A 28 3.87 -0.24 3.31
C GLN A 28 3.27 -0.79 2.01
N ALA A 29 3.40 -2.10 1.82
CA ALA A 29 2.81 -2.82 0.71
C ALA A 29 1.41 -3.35 1.04
N PHE A 30 0.52 -3.31 0.04
CA PHE A 30 -0.85 -3.81 0.10
C PHE A 30 -1.20 -4.54 -1.20
N GLU A 31 -2.06 -5.54 -1.10
CA GLU A 31 -2.73 -6.11 -2.28
C GLU A 31 -3.87 -5.17 -2.68
N PRO A 32 -3.86 -4.59 -3.89
CA PRO A 32 -4.89 -3.64 -4.29
C PRO A 32 -6.21 -4.36 -4.60
N ILE A 33 -7.31 -3.75 -4.16
CA ILE A 33 -8.66 -4.12 -4.58
C ILE A 33 -9.20 -2.95 -5.40
N LEU A 34 -9.67 -3.21 -6.62
CA LEU A 34 -10.27 -2.17 -7.45
C LEU A 34 -11.57 -1.70 -6.82
N VAL A 35 -11.75 -0.39 -6.77
CA VAL A 35 -12.94 0.25 -6.23
C VAL A 35 -13.43 1.32 -7.21
N GLU A 36 -14.72 1.59 -7.17
CA GLU A 36 -15.28 2.75 -7.86
C GLU A 36 -14.97 4.04 -7.10
N GLY A 37 -14.84 5.15 -7.83
CA GLY A 37 -14.53 6.47 -7.29
C GLY A 37 -13.04 6.84 -7.34
N SER A 38 -12.68 7.97 -6.71
CA SER A 38 -11.34 8.57 -6.80
C SER A 38 -10.54 8.50 -5.50
N ALA A 39 -11.09 7.94 -4.44
CA ALA A 39 -10.47 7.89 -3.11
C ALA A 39 -9.78 6.55 -2.88
N ILE A 40 -8.57 6.61 -2.30
CA ILE A 40 -7.85 5.42 -1.82
C ILE A 40 -8.51 4.95 -0.51
N GLN A 41 -8.83 3.67 -0.42
CA GLN A 41 -9.31 3.06 0.82
C GLN A 41 -8.12 2.52 1.63
N LEU A 42 -7.94 3.02 2.85
CA LEU A 42 -6.86 2.61 3.74
C LEU A 42 -7.40 1.78 4.90
N HIS A 43 -6.69 0.70 5.25
CA HIS A 43 -7.09 -0.14 6.37
C HIS A 43 -6.96 0.62 7.71
N PRO A 44 -7.97 0.63 8.61
CA PRO A 44 -7.93 1.43 9.84
C PRO A 44 -6.76 1.11 10.78
N LEU A 45 -6.28 -0.14 10.82
CA LEU A 45 -5.16 -0.51 11.70
C LEU A 45 -3.79 0.06 11.29
N VAL A 46 -3.63 0.54 10.05
CA VAL A 46 -2.35 1.11 9.60
C VAL A 46 -2.32 2.63 9.69
N THR A 47 -3.45 3.30 9.99
CA THR A 47 -3.52 4.77 10.06
C THR A 47 -2.51 5.34 11.04
N THR A 48 -2.35 4.72 12.21
CA THR A 48 -1.35 5.11 13.22
C THR A 48 0.08 5.05 12.68
N ALA A 49 0.40 4.05 11.86
CA ALA A 49 1.74 3.91 11.26
C ALA A 49 2.01 5.00 10.21
N PHE A 50 1.00 5.41 9.45
CA PHE A 50 1.12 6.54 8.52
C PHE A 50 0.92 7.91 9.18
N ASN A 51 0.55 7.94 10.47
CA ASN A 51 0.03 9.10 11.18
C ASN A 51 -1.20 9.73 10.47
N ALA A 52 -1.93 8.93 9.68
CA ALA A 52 -2.97 9.40 8.78
C ALA A 52 -4.30 9.62 9.50
N ASP A 53 -4.98 10.70 9.14
CA ASP A 53 -6.39 10.93 9.41
C ASP A 53 -7.16 11.00 8.07
N PHE A 54 -8.42 11.42 8.11
CA PHE A 54 -9.31 11.45 6.94
C PHE A 54 -9.94 12.83 6.73
N ASP A 55 -9.22 13.90 7.09
CA ASP A 55 -9.70 15.27 6.97
C ASP A 55 -9.29 15.96 5.64
N GLY A 56 -8.57 15.24 4.78
CA GLY A 56 -8.03 15.75 3.51
C GLY A 56 -6.68 15.17 3.13
N ASP A 57 -6.12 14.31 3.98
CA ASP A 57 -4.87 13.58 3.75
C ASP A 57 -4.80 12.89 2.37
N GLN A 58 -3.61 12.97 1.77
CA GLN A 58 -3.30 12.33 0.49
C GLN A 58 -2.17 11.31 0.65
N MET A 59 -2.22 10.26 -0.17
CA MET A 59 -1.19 9.23 -0.22
C MET A 59 -0.72 9.00 -1.66
N ALA A 60 0.57 8.74 -1.81
CA ALA A 60 1.15 8.31 -3.07
C ALA A 60 1.06 6.79 -3.21
N VAL A 61 0.87 6.32 -4.45
CA VAL A 61 0.90 4.90 -4.80
C VAL A 61 2.09 4.64 -5.72
N HIS A 62 2.87 3.61 -5.42
CA HIS A 62 3.99 3.16 -6.26
C HIS A 62 3.79 1.70 -6.68
N VAL A 63 4.10 1.39 -7.94
CA VAL A 63 3.99 0.03 -8.50
C VAL A 63 5.40 -0.57 -8.64
N PRO A 64 5.75 -1.60 -7.86
CA PRO A 64 6.97 -2.37 -8.06
C PRO A 64 6.94 -3.08 -9.43
N LEU A 65 8.00 -2.93 -10.23
CA LEU A 65 8.04 -3.45 -11.61
C LEU A 65 8.81 -4.76 -11.75
N SER A 66 10.00 -4.85 -11.15
CA SER A 66 10.85 -6.04 -11.24
C SER A 66 10.34 -7.13 -10.31
N GLU A 67 10.55 -8.40 -10.67
CA GLU A 67 10.20 -9.54 -9.81
C GLU A 67 10.83 -9.41 -8.42
N LYS A 68 12.09 -8.96 -8.35
CA LYS A 68 12.78 -8.71 -7.09
C LYS A 68 12.03 -7.68 -6.23
N ALA A 69 11.60 -6.57 -6.81
CA ALA A 69 10.88 -5.52 -6.09
C ALA A 69 9.47 -6.00 -5.64
N VAL A 70 8.80 -6.81 -6.46
CA VAL A 70 7.52 -7.44 -6.10
C VAL A 70 7.69 -8.38 -4.90
N VAL A 71 8.73 -9.22 -4.93
CA VAL A 71 9.05 -10.16 -3.84
C VAL A 71 9.41 -9.40 -2.57
N GLU A 72 10.25 -8.37 -2.65
CA GLU A 72 10.60 -7.53 -1.49
C GLU A 72 9.36 -6.82 -0.91
N ALA A 73 8.45 -6.33 -1.76
CA ALA A 73 7.21 -5.72 -1.29
C ALA A 73 6.34 -6.73 -0.51
N ARG A 74 6.16 -7.96 -1.02
CA ARG A 74 5.38 -9.01 -0.34
C ARG A 74 6.05 -9.55 0.92
N GLU A 75 7.37 -9.71 0.90
CA GLU A 75 8.08 -10.38 1.98
C GLU A 75 8.47 -9.44 3.11
N LEU A 76 8.89 -8.22 2.79
CA LEU A 76 9.44 -7.28 3.76
C LEU A 76 8.48 -6.14 4.10
N MET A 77 7.68 -5.68 3.13
CA MET A 77 6.92 -4.43 3.27
C MET A 77 5.43 -4.62 3.48
N LEU A 78 4.90 -5.86 3.35
CA LEU A 78 3.48 -6.13 3.51
C LEU A 78 3.00 -5.69 4.90
N ALA A 79 1.91 -4.94 4.95
CA ALA A 79 1.41 -4.35 6.20
C ALA A 79 1.16 -5.40 7.29
N SER A 80 0.61 -6.57 6.93
CA SER A 80 0.35 -7.68 7.84
C SER A 80 1.60 -8.36 8.41
N LYS A 81 2.78 -8.16 7.78
CA LYS A 81 4.07 -8.66 8.27
C LYS A 81 4.77 -7.66 9.20
N ASN A 82 4.26 -6.43 9.32
CA ASN A 82 4.89 -5.33 10.04
C ASN A 82 3.98 -4.80 11.18
N LEU A 83 3.59 -5.69 12.09
CA LEU A 83 2.64 -5.39 13.17
C LEU A 83 3.29 -4.78 14.42
N LEU A 84 4.56 -5.12 14.67
CA LEU A 84 5.30 -4.65 15.83
C LEU A 84 6.12 -3.41 15.46
N LYS A 85 6.24 -2.48 16.40
CA LYS A 85 7.17 -1.36 16.24
C LYS A 85 8.60 -1.92 16.03
N PRO A 86 9.38 -1.35 15.10
CA PRO A 86 10.78 -1.72 14.91
C PRO A 86 11.57 -1.72 16.21
#